data_AF-A0A8J6FQQ5-F1
#
_entry.id   AF-A0A8J6FQQ5-F1
#
_cell.length_a   1.000
_cell.length_b   1.000
_cell.length_c   1.000
_cell.angle_alpha   90.00
_cell.angle_beta   90.00
_cell.angle_gamma   90.00
#
_symmetry.space_group_name_H-M   'P 1'
#
loop_
_entity.id
_entity.type
_entity.pdbx_description
1 polymer ?
#
loop_
_entity_poly.entity_id
_entity_poly.type
_entity_poly.pdbx_seq_one_letter_code
_entity_poly.pdbx_strand_id
1 'polypeptide(L)'
;MIFFQLLFLAVTVLCQRTVTGIEGQPITLPCSYTVRRPSDLTSMCWGRGSCPSSKCSQELIWTDGHKVTVQSSSRYQLNDAITEGIVSLTITSASLEDAGTYCCRIEHRGWFNDEKININLVVEKGA
;
A
#
# COMPACT_ATOMS: atom_id res chain seq x y z
N MET A 1 20.08 -6.79 46.36
CA MET A 1 20.74 -6.73 45.04
C MET A 1 19.69 -6.31 44.03
N ILE A 2 19.79 -5.08 43.51
CA ILE A 2 18.78 -4.45 42.65
C ILE A 2 18.94 -5.00 41.24
N PHE A 3 18.01 -5.83 40.77
CA PHE A 3 17.94 -6.20 39.35
C PHE A 3 17.19 -5.09 38.61
N PHE A 4 17.94 -4.11 38.11
CA PHE A 4 17.44 -3.10 37.19
C PHE A 4 17.19 -3.79 35.83
N GLN A 5 15.98 -4.29 35.60
CA GLN A 5 15.55 -4.79 34.30
C GLN A 5 15.45 -3.60 33.34
N LEU A 6 16.49 -3.40 32.54
CA LEU A 6 16.48 -2.49 31.39
C LEU A 6 15.43 -3.00 30.40
N LEU A 7 14.27 -2.34 30.36
CA LEU A 7 13.29 -2.49 29.30
C LEU A 7 13.91 -1.97 28.00
N PHE A 8 14.49 -2.87 27.21
CA PHE A 8 14.93 -2.55 25.85
C PHE A 8 13.69 -2.24 25.01
N LEU A 9 13.34 -0.95 24.87
CA LEU A 9 12.50 -0.50 23.75
C LEU A 9 13.28 -0.77 22.47
N ALA A 10 13.00 -1.91 21.84
CA ALA A 10 13.35 -2.10 20.44
C ALA A 10 12.53 -1.09 19.64
N VAL A 11 13.10 0.09 19.37
CA VAL A 11 12.54 1.01 18.40
C VAL A 11 12.75 0.36 17.03
N THR A 12 11.76 -0.42 16.59
CA THR A 12 11.75 -0.96 15.24
C THR A 12 11.57 0.22 14.30
N VAL A 13 12.64 0.61 13.61
CA VAL A 13 12.58 1.58 12.52
C VAL A 13 11.81 0.92 11.38
N LEU A 14 10.51 1.21 11.28
CA LEU A 14 9.73 0.83 10.11
C LEU A 14 10.24 1.68 8.94
N CYS A 15 10.76 1.02 7.90
CA CYS A 15 11.09 1.69 6.64
C CYS A 15 9.79 2.09 5.93
N GLN A 16 9.09 3.08 6.48
CA GLN A 16 7.86 3.62 5.93
C GLN A 16 8.22 4.62 4.83
N ARG A 17 7.78 4.35 3.61
CA ARG A 17 7.95 5.29 2.49
C ARG A 17 6.98 6.45 2.67
N THR A 18 7.44 7.68 2.50
CA THR A 18 6.57 8.86 2.55
C THR A 18 6.43 9.44 1.14
N VAL A 19 5.19 9.74 0.74
CA VAL A 19 4.86 10.45 -0.49
C VAL A 19 4.11 11.72 -0.09
N THR A 20 4.54 12.86 -0.61
CA THR A 20 3.88 14.15 -0.41
C THR A 20 3.11 14.53 -1.68
N GLY A 21 1.86 14.94 -1.53
CA GLY A 21 1.02 15.46 -2.60
C GLY A 21 0.39 16.79 -2.24
N ILE A 22 -0.22 17.41 -3.23
CA ILE A 22 -0.92 18.68 -3.10
C ILE A 22 -2.43 18.42 -3.23
N GLU A 23 -3.21 19.05 -2.35
CA GLU A 23 -4.67 19.00 -2.39
C GLU A 23 -5.21 19.40 -3.79
N GLY A 24 -6.20 18.65 -4.27
CA GLY A 24 -6.81 18.80 -5.59
C GLY A 24 -6.05 18.09 -6.72
N GLN A 25 -4.76 17.80 -6.56
CA GLN A 25 -3.93 17.18 -7.61
C GLN A 25 -3.97 15.64 -7.54
N PRO A 26 -3.72 14.95 -8.67
CA PRO A 26 -3.51 13.51 -8.64
C PRO A 26 -2.20 13.15 -7.92
N ILE A 27 -2.23 12.08 -7.13
CA ILE A 27 -1.04 11.55 -6.45
C ILE A 27 -0.94 10.04 -6.63
N THR A 28 0.28 9.56 -6.90
CA THR A 28 0.56 8.14 -7.08
C THR A 28 1.41 7.59 -5.93
N LEU A 29 0.88 6.58 -5.25
CA LEU A 29 1.57 5.79 -4.23
C LEU A 29 2.27 4.60 -4.90
N PRO A 30 3.61 4.51 -4.83
CA PRO A 30 4.36 3.53 -5.61
C PRO A 30 4.28 2.13 -5.00
N CYS A 31 3.81 1.17 -5.78
CA CYS A 31 3.89 -0.25 -5.44
C CYS A 31 4.06 -1.09 -6.72
N SER A 32 4.95 -2.06 -6.67
CA SER A 32 5.18 -2.99 -7.77
C SER A 32 5.84 -4.27 -7.27
N TYR A 33 5.72 -5.33 -8.06
CA TYR A 33 6.38 -6.61 -7.83
C TYR A 33 6.95 -7.16 -9.14
N THR A 34 7.91 -8.07 -9.03
CA THR A 34 8.58 -8.64 -10.20
C THR A 34 7.74 -9.76 -10.82
N VAL A 35 7.38 -9.62 -12.09
CA VAL A 35 6.74 -10.67 -12.90
C VAL A 35 7.74 -11.15 -13.95
N ARG A 36 8.23 -12.39 -13.83
CA ARG A 36 9.13 -13.01 -14.84
C ARG A 36 8.41 -14.03 -15.69
N ARG A 37 7.34 -14.62 -15.15
CA ARG A 37 6.51 -15.64 -15.78
C ARG A 37 5.04 -15.40 -15.45
N PRO A 38 4.09 -15.88 -16.26
CA PRO A 38 2.67 -15.76 -15.94
C PRO A 38 2.27 -16.34 -14.59
N SER A 39 3.01 -17.34 -14.08
CA SER A 39 2.80 -17.93 -12.75
C SER A 39 3.10 -16.99 -11.58
N ASP A 40 3.87 -15.92 -11.83
CA ASP A 40 4.28 -14.95 -10.81
C ASP A 40 3.18 -13.91 -10.58
N LEU A 41 2.24 -13.77 -11.53
CA LEU A 41 1.04 -12.96 -11.35
C LEU A 41 0.23 -13.47 -10.18
N THR A 42 -0.16 -12.54 -9.31
CA THR A 42 -0.88 -12.85 -8.10
C THR A 42 -1.82 -11.73 -7.71
N SER A 43 -2.77 -12.04 -6.82
CA SER A 43 -3.68 -11.05 -6.27
C SER A 43 -2.95 -10.03 -5.41
N MET A 44 -3.50 -8.84 -5.35
CA MET A 44 -3.01 -7.79 -4.45
C MET A 44 -4.13 -6.87 -4.04
N CYS A 45 -3.93 -6.17 -2.93
CA CYS A 45 -4.85 -5.16 -2.46
C CYS A 45 -4.16 -3.88 -2.01
N TRP A 46 -4.92 -2.79 -2.12
CA TRP A 46 -4.66 -1.54 -1.42
C TRP A 46 -5.69 -1.35 -0.31
N GLY A 47 -5.23 -0.90 0.86
CA GLY A 47 -6.08 -0.57 2.00
C GLY A 47 -5.58 0.65 2.76
N ARG A 48 -6.44 1.22 3.61
CA ARG A 48 -6.04 2.28 4.57
C ARG A 48 -5.48 1.65 5.84
N GLY A 49 -4.55 2.35 6.46
CA GLY A 49 -3.81 1.91 7.64
C GLY A 49 -2.61 1.04 7.30
N SER A 50 -1.95 0.54 8.35
CA SER A 50 -0.83 -0.38 8.21
C SER A 50 -1.28 -1.78 7.75
N CYS A 51 -0.42 -2.48 7.01
CA CYS A 51 -0.72 -3.81 6.51
C CYS A 51 -1.05 -4.82 7.61
N PRO A 52 -2.27 -5.40 7.64
CA PRO A 52 -2.65 -6.39 8.64
C PRO A 52 -1.97 -7.73 8.39
N SER A 53 -2.16 -8.68 9.31
CA SER A 53 -1.68 -10.06 9.15
C SER A 53 -2.36 -10.78 7.98
N SER A 54 -3.65 -10.55 7.72
CA SER A 54 -4.48 -11.44 6.87
C SER A 54 -5.11 -10.83 5.60
N LYS A 55 -5.79 -9.69 5.65
CA LYS A 55 -6.35 -8.96 4.48
C LYS A 55 -6.03 -7.47 4.58
N CYS A 56 -6.19 -6.71 3.50
CA CYS A 56 -6.14 -5.24 3.62
C CYS A 56 -7.28 -4.73 4.52
N SER A 57 -6.96 -3.79 5.40
CA SER A 57 -7.98 -3.02 6.14
C SER A 57 -8.56 -1.95 5.25
N GLN A 58 -9.88 -1.69 5.36
CA GLN A 58 -10.56 -0.65 4.57
C GLN A 58 -10.16 -0.71 3.09
N GLU A 59 -10.41 -1.88 2.48
CA GLU A 59 -9.97 -2.20 1.12
C GLU A 59 -10.45 -1.13 0.12
N LEU A 60 -9.50 -0.60 -0.63
CA LEU A 60 -9.72 0.41 -1.66
C LEU A 60 -9.75 -0.23 -3.04
N ILE A 61 -8.78 -1.10 -3.29
CA ILE A 61 -8.65 -1.87 -4.53
C ILE A 61 -8.25 -3.30 -4.19
N TRP A 62 -8.78 -4.25 -4.95
CA TRP A 62 -8.26 -5.61 -5.05
C TRP A 62 -8.17 -6.03 -6.52
N THR A 63 -7.11 -6.75 -6.87
CA THR A 63 -6.91 -7.34 -8.20
C THR A 63 -6.73 -8.85 -8.13
N ASP A 64 -7.14 -9.57 -9.17
CA ASP A 64 -6.87 -11.00 -9.36
C ASP A 64 -5.50 -11.26 -10.04
N GLY A 65 -4.64 -10.24 -10.07
CA GLY A 65 -3.37 -10.25 -10.81
C GLY A 65 -3.49 -9.89 -12.30
N HIS A 66 -4.71 -9.79 -12.85
CA HIS A 66 -4.93 -9.41 -14.25
C HIS A 66 -5.75 -8.13 -14.37
N LYS A 67 -6.73 -7.94 -13.49
CA LYS A 67 -7.63 -6.80 -13.49
C LYS A 67 -8.05 -6.43 -12.08
N VAL A 68 -8.51 -5.19 -11.94
CA VAL A 68 -9.22 -4.74 -10.73
C VAL A 68 -10.57 -5.46 -10.66
N THR A 69 -10.87 -6.11 -9.54
CA THR A 69 -12.19 -6.74 -9.30
C THR A 69 -12.94 -6.11 -8.13
N VAL A 70 -12.25 -5.37 -7.27
CA VAL A 70 -12.86 -4.53 -6.23
C VAL A 70 -12.29 -3.13 -6.35
N GLN A 71 -13.15 -2.13 -6.33
CA GLN A 71 -12.80 -0.71 -6.35
C GLN A 71 -13.82 0.05 -5.52
N SER A 72 -13.40 0.61 -4.38
CA SER A 72 -14.32 1.28 -3.45
C SER A 72 -14.76 2.66 -3.92
N SER A 73 -14.00 3.30 -4.81
CA SER A 73 -14.29 4.60 -5.41
C SER A 73 -13.56 4.77 -6.73
N SER A 74 -14.18 5.46 -7.69
CA SER A 74 -13.58 5.77 -9.00
C SER A 74 -12.35 6.68 -8.94
N ARG A 75 -12.12 7.35 -7.80
CA ARG A 75 -10.92 8.17 -7.56
C ARG A 75 -9.65 7.34 -7.38
N TYR A 76 -9.78 6.07 -7.02
CA TYR A 76 -8.66 5.14 -6.82
C TYR A 76 -8.42 4.38 -8.10
N GLN A 77 -7.25 4.53 -8.72
CA GLN A 77 -6.93 3.90 -10.00
C GLN A 77 -5.60 3.18 -9.91
N LEU A 78 -5.49 2.02 -10.55
CA LEU A 78 -4.19 1.41 -10.85
C LEU A 78 -3.82 1.75 -12.28
N ASN A 79 -2.52 1.76 -12.57
CA ASN A 79 -2.03 1.83 -13.94
C ASN A 79 -2.47 0.59 -14.74
N ASP A 80 -2.57 0.73 -16.07
CA ASP A 80 -3.00 -0.37 -16.96
C ASP A 80 -2.01 -1.56 -17.03
N ALA A 81 -0.83 -1.44 -16.43
CA ALA A 81 0.25 -2.41 -16.46
C ALA A 81 0.21 -3.41 -15.27
N ILE A 82 -1.00 -3.84 -14.85
CA ILE A 82 -1.18 -4.81 -13.74
C ILE A 82 -0.45 -6.12 -14.05
N THR A 83 -0.54 -6.60 -15.30
CA THR A 83 0.11 -7.85 -15.76
C THR A 83 1.63 -7.75 -15.87
N GLU A 84 2.20 -6.56 -15.71
CA GLU A 84 3.64 -6.33 -15.60
C GLU A 84 4.09 -6.20 -14.13
N GLY A 85 3.16 -6.33 -13.18
CA GLY A 85 3.41 -6.17 -11.75
C GLY A 85 3.44 -4.71 -11.30
N ILE A 86 2.99 -3.76 -12.12
CA ILE A 86 2.91 -2.34 -11.75
C ILE A 86 1.53 -2.08 -11.16
N VAL A 87 1.48 -1.95 -9.83
CA VAL A 87 0.23 -1.87 -9.05
C VAL A 87 0.21 -0.63 -8.15
N SER A 88 0.81 0.45 -8.65
CA SER A 88 0.85 1.74 -7.98
C SER A 88 -0.55 2.36 -7.96
N LEU A 89 -0.95 2.92 -6.81
CA LEU A 89 -2.26 3.51 -6.62
C LEU A 89 -2.23 4.99 -6.93
N THR A 90 -3.02 5.44 -7.89
CA THR A 90 -3.28 6.85 -8.15
C THR A 90 -4.60 7.27 -7.50
N ILE A 91 -4.54 8.31 -6.68
CA ILE A 91 -5.70 9.04 -6.16
C ILE A 91 -5.89 10.25 -7.07
N THR A 92 -6.97 10.31 -7.85
CA THR A 92 -7.08 11.28 -8.96
C THR A 92 -7.25 12.74 -8.54
N SER A 93 -7.76 13.01 -7.33
CA SER A 93 -7.88 14.36 -6.78
C SER A 93 -7.74 14.31 -5.28
N ALA A 94 -6.51 14.46 -4.78
CA ALA A 94 -6.18 14.31 -3.36
C ALA A 94 -6.95 15.30 -2.49
N SER A 95 -7.38 14.86 -1.31
CA SER A 95 -7.90 15.74 -0.25
C SER A 95 -7.04 15.61 1.02
N LEU A 96 -7.16 16.56 1.94
CA LEU A 96 -6.47 16.45 3.24
C LEU A 96 -6.90 15.20 4.03
N GLU A 97 -8.10 14.66 3.78
CA GLU A 97 -8.61 13.44 4.42
C GLU A 97 -7.94 12.17 3.89
N ASP A 98 -7.35 12.22 2.69
CA ASP A 98 -6.57 11.10 2.15
C ASP A 98 -5.25 10.93 2.91
N ALA A 99 -4.76 11.95 3.62
CA ALA A 99 -3.52 11.85 4.39
C ALA A 99 -3.56 10.67 5.37
N GLY A 100 -2.41 10.02 5.55
CA GLY A 100 -2.26 8.86 6.43
C GLY A 100 -1.60 7.66 5.76
N THR A 101 -1.55 6.55 6.49
CA THR A 101 -0.88 5.34 6.01
C THR A 101 -1.79 4.53 5.09
N TYR A 102 -1.20 3.98 4.03
CA TYR A 102 -1.79 3.01 3.13
C TYR A 102 -0.96 1.73 3.14
N CYS A 103 -1.63 0.60 2.96
CA CYS A 103 -1.02 -0.69 2.77
C CYS A 103 -1.17 -1.14 1.32
N CYS A 104 -0.05 -1.44 0.66
CA CYS A 104 -0.03 -2.30 -0.52
C CYS A 104 0.36 -3.72 -0.07
N ARG A 105 -0.47 -4.71 -0.41
CA ARG A 105 -0.21 -6.12 -0.09
C ARG A 105 -0.27 -6.96 -1.35
N ILE A 106 0.84 -7.59 -1.70
CA ILE A 106 0.93 -8.54 -2.82
C ILE A 106 0.90 -9.96 -2.24
N GLU A 107 -0.08 -10.76 -2.63
CA GLU A 107 -0.40 -12.07 -2.02
C GLU A 107 0.35 -13.19 -2.74
N HIS A 108 1.69 -13.24 -2.59
CA HIS A 108 2.47 -14.32 -3.20
C HIS A 108 2.01 -15.71 -2.70
N ARG A 109 2.09 -16.71 -3.58
CA ARG A 109 1.68 -18.08 -3.27
C ARG A 109 2.43 -18.62 -2.03
N GLY A 110 1.69 -19.27 -1.14
CA GLY A 110 2.22 -19.88 0.08
C GLY A 110 1.82 -19.11 1.34
N TRP A 111 1.99 -19.74 2.50
CA TRP A 111 1.63 -19.09 3.77
C TRP A 111 2.66 -18.04 4.16
N PHE A 112 2.17 -16.84 4.51
CA PHE A 112 2.97 -15.72 5.01
C PHE A 112 4.02 -15.17 4.02
N ASN A 113 3.84 -15.40 2.71
CA ASN A 113 4.76 -14.92 1.67
C ASN A 113 4.42 -13.52 1.14
N ASP A 114 3.41 -12.89 1.72
CA ASP A 114 2.89 -11.64 1.21
C ASP A 114 3.91 -10.51 1.36
N GLU A 115 4.17 -9.82 0.27
CA GLU A 115 4.94 -8.58 0.30
C GLU A 115 4.01 -7.46 0.79
N LYS A 116 4.38 -6.83 1.90
CA LYS A 116 3.59 -5.80 2.57
C LYS A 116 4.36 -4.50 2.61
N ILE A 117 3.84 -3.48 1.95
CA ILE A 117 4.47 -2.16 1.83
C ILE A 117 3.54 -1.14 2.45
N ASN A 118 4.02 -0.48 3.52
CA ASN A 118 3.33 0.65 4.13
C ASN A 118 3.86 1.95 3.53
N ILE A 119 2.93 2.82 3.09
CA ILE A 119 3.24 4.13 2.53
C ILE A 119 2.49 5.19 3.32
N ASN A 120 3.21 6.19 3.84
CA ASN A 120 2.62 7.38 4.41
C ASN A 120 2.31 8.39 3.30
N LEU A 121 1.06 8.81 3.19
CA LEU A 121 0.67 9.93 2.34
C LEU A 121 0.56 11.20 3.19
N VAL A 122 1.29 12.23 2.79
CA VAL A 122 1.13 13.60 3.30
C VAL A 122 0.45 14.41 2.21
N VAL A 123 -0.59 15.16 2.57
CA VAL A 123 -1.26 16.06 1.63
C VAL A 123 -1.11 17.48 2.17
N GLU A 124 -0.50 18.34 1.37
CA GLU A 124 -0.35 19.77 1.65
C GLU A 124 -1.49 20.54 0.97
N LYS A 125 -1.90 21.67 1.56
CA LYS A 125 -2.91 22.52 0.94
C LYS A 125 -2.39 23.04 -0.41
N GLY A 126 -3.28 23.05 -1.40
CA GLY A 126 -3.05 23.79 -2.65
C GLY A 126 -2.97 25.28 -2.37
N ALA A 127 -2.11 25.98 -3.13
CA ALA A 127 -2.03 27.43 -3.12
C ALA A 127 -3.28 28.08 -3.71
#